data_AF-A0A7V2WA97-F1
#
_entry.id   AF-A0A7V2WA97-F1
#
_cell.length_a   1.000
_cell.length_b   1.000
_cell.length_c   1.000
_cell.angle_alpha   90.00
_cell.angle_beta   90.00
_cell.angle_gamma   90.00
#
_symmetry.space_group_name_H-M   'P 1'
#
loop_
_entity.id
_entity.type
_entity.pdbx_description
1 polymer ?
#
loop_
_entity_poly.entity_id
_entity_poly.type
_entity_poly.pdbx_seq_one_letter_code
_entity_poly.pdbx_strand_id
1 'polypeptide(L)'
;MSSATLIIITIIAVVLVLAVIGLIFLLARPKKKKPAPPPPARPIEPPAPPKFINDPPEARRQQNPPSLQPLRVETPLPQTDDGEQQKIRILVVDDNRGTTENVTRLIYFENDMEVIGQAYDGRQGVEMASELKPHIVLMDINMPDMDGITAT
;
A
#
# COMPACT_ATOMS: atom_id res chain seq x y z
N MET A 1 -41.17 -19.09 -25.28
CA MET A 1 -40.64 -17.73 -25.01
C MET A 1 -39.68 -17.38 -26.12
N SER A 2 -39.82 -16.21 -26.76
CA SER A 2 -38.91 -15.79 -27.84
C SER A 2 -37.58 -15.33 -27.25
N SER A 3 -36.45 -15.56 -27.93
CA SER A 3 -35.12 -15.09 -27.53
C SER A 3 -35.10 -13.58 -27.25
N ALA A 4 -35.96 -12.80 -27.93
CA ALA A 4 -36.14 -11.38 -27.67
C ALA A 4 -36.68 -11.07 -26.27
N THR A 5 -37.60 -11.90 -25.76
CA THR A 5 -38.18 -11.74 -24.42
C THR A 5 -37.13 -11.98 -23.33
N LEU A 6 -36.23 -12.96 -23.54
CA LEU A 6 -35.16 -13.27 -22.60
C LEU A 6 -34.15 -12.12 -22.50
N ILE A 7 -33.73 -11.56 -23.64
CA ILE A 7 -32.80 -10.41 -23.70
C ILE A 7 -33.39 -9.19 -22.97
N ILE A 8 -34.67 -8.89 -23.19
CA ILE A 8 -35.34 -7.76 -22.54
C ILE A 8 -35.35 -7.93 -21.02
N ILE A 9 -35.69 -9.13 -20.53
CA ILE A 9 -35.70 -9.42 -19.09
C ILE A 9 -34.30 -9.26 -18.49
N THR A 10 -33.26 -9.77 -19.18
CA THR A 10 -31.88 -9.64 -18.73
C THR A 10 -31.44 -8.18 -18.65
N ILE A 11 -31.75 -7.37 -19.66
CA ILE A 11 -31.39 -5.94 -19.65
C ILE A 11 -32.08 -5.22 -18.49
N ILE A 12 -33.38 -5.45 -18.28
CA ILE A 12 -34.14 -4.82 -17.18
C ILE A 12 -33.54 -5.22 -15.84
N ALA A 13 -33.20 -6.51 -15.66
CA ALA A 13 -32.59 -6.99 -14.43
C ALA A 13 -31.24 -6.32 -14.15
N VAL A 14 -30.36 -6.20 -15.15
CA VAL A 14 -29.05 -5.55 -15.01
C VAL A 14 -29.22 -4.07 -14.65
N VAL A 15 -30.12 -3.35 -15.35
CA VAL A 15 -30.37 -1.93 -15.07
C VAL A 15 -30.90 -1.71 -13.65
N LEU A 16 -31.80 -2.58 -13.18
CA LEU A 16 -32.33 -2.51 -11.81
C LEU A 16 -31.23 -2.74 -10.76
N VAL A 17 -30.35 -3.73 -10.97
CA VAL A 17 -29.25 -4.02 -10.04
C VAL A 17 -28.31 -2.81 -9.95
N LEU A 18 -27.91 -2.21 -11.07
CA LEU A 18 -27.04 -1.04 -11.10
C LEU A 18 -27.69 0.18 -10.43
N ALA A 19 -28.99 0.40 -10.66
CA ALA A 19 -29.73 1.50 -10.02
C ALA A 19 -29.79 1.36 -8.49
N VAL A 20 -29.99 0.13 -7.99
CA VAL A 20 -30.03 -0.14 -6.53
C VAL A 20 -28.66 0.08 -5.89
N ILE A 21 -27.58 -0.39 -6.52
CA ILE A 21 -26.21 -0.17 -6.03
C ILE A 21 -25.90 1.33 -5.96
N GLY A 22 -26.23 2.07 -7.02
CA GLY A 22 -26.04 3.52 -7.06
C GLY A 22 -26.84 4.26 -5.97
N LEU A 23 -28.08 3.84 -5.72
CA LEU A 23 -28.93 4.43 -4.68
C LEU A 23 -28.37 4.18 -3.27
N ILE A 24 -27.89 2.96 -2.99
CA ILE A 24 -27.26 2.63 -1.70
C ILE A 24 -26.04 3.52 -1.47
N PHE A 25 -25.19 3.69 -2.49
CA PHE A 25 -24.01 4.55 -2.41
C PHE A 25 -24.37 6.03 -2.19
N LEU A 26 -25.42 6.53 -2.87
CA LEU A 26 -25.89 7.90 -2.72
C LEU A 26 -26.42 8.21 -1.31
N LEU A 27 -27.11 7.25 -0.69
CA LEU A 27 -27.66 7.38 0.66
C LEU A 27 -26.61 7.20 1.76
N ALA A 28 -25.50 6.52 1.46
CA ALA A 28 -24.43 6.22 2.42
C ALA A 28 -23.41 7.36 2.59
N ARG A 29 -23.79 8.64 2.50
CA ARG A 29 -22.86 9.77 2.72
C ARG A 29 -22.28 9.72 4.16
N PRO A 30 -20.97 9.50 4.35
CA PRO A 30 -20.39 9.42 5.69
C PRO A 30 -20.28 10.82 6.32
N LYS A 31 -20.67 10.95 7.59
CA LYS A 31 -20.46 12.18 8.37
C LYS A 31 -18.96 12.35 8.66
N LYS A 32 -18.35 13.46 8.22
CA LYS A 32 -16.96 13.80 8.54
C LYS A 32 -16.77 13.89 10.06
N LYS A 33 -15.88 13.07 10.64
CA LYS A 33 -15.47 13.16 12.04
C LYS A 33 -14.48 14.32 12.21
N LYS A 34 -14.59 15.05 13.32
CA LYS A 34 -13.61 16.09 13.67
C LYS A 34 -12.25 15.43 14.00
N PRO A 35 -11.12 16.02 13.59
CA PRO A 35 -9.80 15.51 13.94
C PRO A 35 -9.60 15.53 15.46
N ALA A 36 -8.84 14.56 15.96
CA ALA A 36 -8.47 14.51 17.37
C ALA A 36 -7.52 15.67 17.73
N PRO A 37 -7.53 16.16 18.98
CA PRO A 37 -6.54 17.13 19.45
C PRO A 37 -5.13 16.50 19.42
N PRO A 38 -4.08 17.31 19.19
CA PRO A 38 -2.70 16.81 19.19
C PRO A 38 -2.32 16.26 20.57
N PRO A 39 -1.44 15.25 20.63
CA PRO A 39 -0.93 14.73 21.90
C PRO A 39 -0.13 15.81 22.64
N PRO A 40 -0.10 15.78 23.99
CA PRO A 40 0.70 16.72 24.77
C PRO A 40 2.18 16.56 24.44
N ALA A 41 2.92 17.69 24.45
CA ALA A 41 4.36 17.68 24.24
C ALA A 41 5.06 16.79 25.27
N ARG A 42 5.96 15.92 24.81
CA ARG A 42 6.78 15.09 25.70
C ARG A 42 7.74 16.00 26.49
N PRO A 43 7.99 15.72 27.79
CA PRO A 43 9.05 16.39 28.54
C PRO A 43 10.39 16.21 27.82
N ILE A 44 11.15 17.30 27.70
CA ILE A 44 12.50 17.27 27.12
C ILE A 44 13.42 16.58 28.13
N GLU A 45 13.78 15.32 27.86
CA GLU A 45 14.75 14.60 28.67
C GLU A 45 16.15 15.23 28.45
N PRO A 46 16.92 15.52 29.50
CA PRO A 46 18.26 16.07 29.35
C PRO A 46 19.14 15.12 28.51
N PRO A 47 20.07 15.65 27.70
CA PRO A 47 20.96 14.83 26.89
C PRO A 47 21.74 13.86 27.78
N ALA A 48 21.79 12.59 27.39
CA ALA A 48 22.56 11.59 28.10
C ALA A 48 24.05 12.00 28.18
N PRO A 49 24.74 11.72 29.30
CA PRO A 49 26.16 11.98 29.41
C PRO A 49 26.95 11.19 28.34
N PRO A 50 28.05 11.74 27.81
CA PRO A 50 28.87 11.05 26.82
C PRO A 50 29.41 9.74 27.40
N LYS A 51 29.18 8.63 26.68
CA LYS A 51 29.79 7.34 27.01
C LYS A 51 31.28 7.40 26.68
N PHE A 52 32.13 7.39 27.70
CA PHE A 52 33.57 7.18 27.50
C PHE A 52 33.80 5.71 27.12
N ILE A 53 33.98 5.47 25.84
CA ILE A 53 34.33 4.16 25.28
C ILE A 53 35.82 3.93 25.55
N ASN A 54 36.12 3.06 26.52
CA ASN A 54 37.48 2.57 26.79
C ASN A 54 37.70 1.23 26.05
N ASP A 55 37.72 1.25 24.72
CA ASP A 55 37.97 0.04 23.93
C ASP A 55 39.49 -0.23 23.81
N PRO A 56 39.98 -1.46 24.09
CA PRO A 56 41.37 -1.84 23.83
C PRO A 56 41.71 -1.91 22.33
N PRO A 57 42.94 -1.58 21.91
CA PRO A 57 43.31 -1.41 20.49
C PRO A 57 43.60 -2.72 19.71
N GLU A 58 43.05 -3.88 20.09
CA GLU A 58 43.53 -5.18 19.55
C GLU A 58 42.61 -5.90 18.54
N ALA A 59 41.39 -5.44 18.26
CA ALA A 59 40.45 -6.21 17.43
C ALA A 59 40.56 -6.01 15.89
N ARG A 60 41.66 -5.45 15.35
CA ARG A 60 41.74 -5.02 13.93
C ARG A 60 42.61 -5.87 12.98
N ARG A 61 43.07 -7.07 13.36
CA ARG A 61 44.12 -7.78 12.57
C ARG A 61 43.77 -9.09 11.88
N GLN A 62 42.54 -9.60 11.88
CA GLN A 62 42.26 -10.90 11.22
C GLN A 62 40.94 -10.96 10.45
N GLN A 63 40.81 -10.15 9.40
CA GLN A 63 39.83 -10.43 8.36
C GLN A 63 40.55 -10.52 7.00
N ASN A 64 40.94 -11.75 6.65
CA ASN A 64 41.32 -12.12 5.30
C ASN A 64 40.14 -11.81 4.34
N PRO A 65 40.38 -11.19 3.17
CA PRO A 65 39.32 -10.98 2.20
C PRO A 65 38.81 -12.32 1.65
N PRO A 66 37.49 -12.52 1.50
CA PRO A 66 36.97 -13.73 0.88
C PRO A 66 37.38 -13.78 -0.60
N SER A 67 37.78 -14.97 -1.04
CA SER A 67 38.08 -15.28 -2.44
C SER A 67 36.84 -15.03 -3.30
N LEU A 68 36.96 -14.11 -4.26
CA LEU A 68 35.90 -13.80 -5.23
C LEU A 68 35.71 -15.01 -6.15
N GLN A 69 34.65 -15.77 -5.95
CA GLN A 69 34.17 -16.70 -6.97
C GLN A 69 33.54 -15.88 -8.11
N PRO A 70 33.78 -16.22 -9.39
CA PRO A 70 33.14 -15.52 -10.50
C PRO A 70 31.61 -15.64 -10.36
N LEU A 71 30.93 -14.51 -10.25
CA LEU A 71 29.48 -14.42 -10.23
C LEU A 71 28.95 -14.97 -11.55
N ARG A 72 28.56 -16.25 -11.58
CA ARG A 72 27.79 -16.82 -12.68
C ARG A 72 26.41 -16.20 -12.59
N VAL A 73 26.21 -15.10 -13.33
CA VAL A 73 24.88 -14.54 -13.57
C VAL A 73 24.16 -15.51 -14.49
N GLU A 74 23.57 -16.56 -13.90
CA GLU A 74 22.50 -17.29 -14.57
C GLU A 74 21.34 -16.31 -14.66
N THR A 75 21.25 -15.61 -15.78
CA THR A 75 20.07 -14.78 -16.06
C THR A 75 18.93 -15.77 -16.28
N PRO A 76 17.93 -15.87 -15.40
CA PRO A 76 16.75 -16.66 -15.73
C PRO A 76 16.12 -15.96 -16.94
N LEU A 77 16.05 -16.67 -18.07
CA LEU A 77 15.18 -16.26 -19.16
C LEU A 77 13.79 -16.01 -18.56
N PRO A 78 13.10 -14.91 -18.94
CA PRO A 78 11.74 -14.68 -18.47
C PRO A 78 10.91 -15.90 -18.87
N GLN A 79 10.60 -16.73 -17.87
CA GLN A 79 9.67 -17.83 -18.04
C GLN A 79 8.32 -17.15 -18.27
N THR A 80 7.85 -17.19 -19.51
CA THR A 80 6.47 -16.86 -19.82
C THR A 80 5.63 -17.93 -19.17
N ASP A 81 5.18 -17.65 -17.94
CA ASP A 81 4.33 -18.53 -17.18
C ASP A 81 2.91 -18.50 -17.72
N ASP A 82 2.30 -19.66 -17.66
CA ASP A 82 1.10 -20.04 -18.36
C ASP A 82 -0.09 -19.69 -17.46
N GLY A 83 -0.67 -18.51 -17.62
CA GLY A 83 -2.06 -18.27 -17.18
C GLY A 83 -2.35 -18.15 -15.69
N GLU A 84 -1.36 -17.97 -14.81
CA GLU A 84 -1.63 -17.24 -13.56
C GLU A 84 -1.79 -15.76 -13.93
N GLN A 85 -3.02 -15.24 -13.90
CA GLN A 85 -3.24 -13.79 -14.00
C GLN A 85 -2.52 -13.15 -12.80
N GLN A 86 -1.28 -12.71 -13.00
CA GLN A 86 -0.54 -11.98 -11.99
C GLN A 86 -1.34 -10.73 -11.65
N LYS A 87 -1.94 -10.75 -10.46
CA LYS A 87 -2.75 -9.64 -9.99
C LYS A 87 -1.89 -8.39 -9.88
N ILE A 88 -2.47 -7.25 -10.22
CA ILE A 88 -1.87 -5.95 -10.03
C ILE A 88 -1.85 -5.66 -8.53
N ARG A 89 -0.64 -5.57 -7.98
CA ARG A 89 -0.39 -5.43 -6.56
C ARG A 89 -0.37 -3.96 -6.17
N ILE A 90 -1.31 -3.57 -5.31
CA ILE A 90 -1.59 -2.18 -4.97
C ILE A 90 -1.28 -1.93 -3.50
N LEU A 91 -0.55 -0.85 -3.22
CA LEU A 91 -0.39 -0.29 -1.88
C LEU A 91 -1.28 0.96 -1.77
N VAL A 92 -2.11 1.04 -0.73
CA VAL A 92 -2.97 2.21 -0.47
C VAL A 92 -2.39 3.03 0.68
N VAL A 93 -2.21 4.32 0.49
CA VAL A 93 -1.62 5.26 1.46
C VAL A 93 -2.57 6.44 1.64
N ASP A 94 -3.24 6.54 2.78
CA ASP A 94 -4.22 7.60 3.07
C ASP A 94 -4.35 7.76 4.59
N ASP A 95 -4.32 8.98 5.12
CA ASP A 95 -4.38 9.25 6.57
C ASP A 95 -5.78 8.99 7.16
N ASN A 96 -6.80 8.89 6.30
CA ASN A 96 -8.16 8.57 6.66
C ASN A 96 -8.46 7.09 6.45
N ARG A 97 -8.43 6.34 7.55
CA ARG A 97 -8.80 4.91 7.61
C ARG A 97 -10.09 4.56 6.88
N GLY A 98 -11.11 5.42 6.97
CA GLY A 98 -12.39 5.20 6.28
C GLY A 98 -12.25 5.24 4.75
N THR A 99 -11.40 6.13 4.24
CA THR A 99 -11.07 6.18 2.81
C THR A 99 -10.28 4.95 2.40
N THR A 100 -9.24 4.57 3.16
CA THR A 100 -8.42 3.37 2.91
C THR A 100 -9.29 2.11 2.82
N GLU A 101 -10.24 1.93 3.75
CA GLU A 101 -11.17 0.80 3.74
C GLU A 101 -12.08 0.82 2.51
N ASN A 102 -12.62 1.98 2.13
CA ASN A 102 -13.51 2.10 0.98
C ASN A 102 -12.78 1.78 -0.33
N VAL A 103 -11.56 2.29 -0.50
CA VAL A 103 -10.69 1.99 -1.65
C VAL A 103 -10.36 0.49 -1.69
N THR A 104 -9.98 -0.09 -0.54
CA THR A 104 -9.66 -1.52 -0.45
C THR A 104 -10.87 -2.38 -0.84
N ARG A 105 -12.07 -2.03 -0.37
CA ARG A 105 -13.31 -2.73 -0.76
C ARG A 105 -13.59 -2.60 -2.24
N LEU A 106 -13.33 -1.44 -2.86
CA LEU A 106 -13.54 -1.24 -4.29
C LEU A 106 -12.59 -2.13 -5.11
N ILE A 107 -11.31 -2.17 -4.75
CA ILE A 107 -10.29 -3.01 -5.42
C ILE A 107 -10.58 -4.51 -5.22
N TYR A 108 -11.15 -4.92 -4.08
CA TYR A 108 -11.47 -6.32 -3.80
C TYR A 108 -12.44 -6.95 -4.82
N PHE A 109 -13.27 -6.16 -5.50
CA PHE A 109 -14.19 -6.66 -6.52
C PHE A 109 -13.53 -6.88 -7.89
N GLU A 110 -12.30 -6.41 -8.09
CA GLU A 110 -11.54 -6.61 -9.33
C GLU A 110 -10.74 -7.91 -9.26
N ASN A 111 -10.88 -8.75 -10.28
CA ASN A 111 -10.28 -10.09 -10.28
C ASN A 111 -8.78 -10.07 -10.59
N ASP A 112 -8.31 -9.02 -11.26
CA ASP A 112 -6.94 -8.81 -11.71
C ASP A 112 -6.15 -7.87 -10.79
N MET A 113 -6.69 -7.47 -9.63
CA MET A 113 -6.03 -6.58 -8.68
C MET A 113 -6.05 -7.14 -7.25
N GLU A 114 -5.08 -6.73 -6.45
CA GLU A 114 -5.04 -7.03 -5.02
C GLU A 114 -4.38 -5.92 -4.22
N VAL A 115 -4.91 -5.64 -3.03
CA VAL A 115 -4.27 -4.73 -2.07
C VAL A 115 -3.30 -5.52 -1.20
N ILE A 116 -2.00 -5.22 -1.33
CA ILE A 116 -0.93 -5.93 -0.60
C ILE A 116 -0.53 -5.24 0.70
N GLY A 117 -1.01 -4.00 0.92
CA GLY A 117 -0.67 -3.21 2.10
C GLY A 117 -1.52 -1.95 2.22
N GLN A 118 -1.57 -1.42 3.44
CA GLN A 118 -2.24 -0.17 3.76
C GLN A 118 -1.34 0.65 4.68
N ALA A 119 -1.12 1.91 4.34
CA ALA A 119 -0.39 2.88 5.15
C ALA A 119 -1.28 4.08 5.49
N TYR A 120 -1.02 4.70 6.65
CA TYR A 120 -1.79 5.84 7.15
C TYR A 120 -0.99 7.14 7.26
N ASP A 121 0.25 7.10 6.78
CA ASP A 121 1.10 8.27 6.59
C ASP A 121 2.09 7.98 5.45
N GLY A 122 2.64 9.03 4.85
CA GLY A 122 3.51 8.87 3.69
C GLY A 122 4.82 8.14 4.01
N ARG A 123 5.40 8.31 5.21
CA ARG A 123 6.68 7.69 5.59
C ARG A 123 6.51 6.18 5.64
N GLN A 124 5.45 5.74 6.31
CA GLN A 124 5.05 4.35 6.37
C GLN A 124 4.76 3.80 4.97
N GLY A 125 4.13 4.60 4.10
CA GLY A 125 3.88 4.25 2.70
C GLY A 125 5.16 3.99 1.90
N VAL A 126 6.18 4.84 2.05
CA VAL A 126 7.48 4.68 1.36
C VAL A 126 8.23 3.45 1.86
N GLU A 127 8.25 3.22 3.18
CA GLU A 127 8.88 2.04 3.77
C GLU A 127 8.22 0.75 3.27
N MET A 128 6.89 0.68 3.32
CA MET A 128 6.12 -0.44 2.79
C MET A 128 6.30 -0.61 1.28
N ALA A 129 6.38 0.47 0.50
CA ALA A 129 6.62 0.35 -0.94
C ALA A 129 7.98 -0.28 -1.23
N SER A 130 9.00 0.03 -0.43
CA SER A 130 10.33 -0.55 -0.57
C SER A 130 10.36 -2.05 -0.24
N GLU A 131 9.66 -2.45 0.83
CA GLU A 131 9.58 -3.83 1.31
C GLU A 131 8.66 -4.70 0.44
N LEU A 132 7.46 -4.20 0.19
CA LEU A 132 6.41 -4.93 -0.50
C LEU A 132 6.59 -4.88 -2.02
N LYS A 133 7.32 -3.92 -2.61
CA LYS A 133 7.46 -3.79 -4.08
C LYS A 133 6.12 -3.80 -4.84
N PRO A 134 5.12 -2.99 -4.48
CA PRO A 134 3.85 -2.92 -5.20
C PRO A 134 4.05 -2.52 -6.66
N HIS A 135 3.12 -2.89 -7.54
CA HIS A 135 3.09 -2.41 -8.92
C HIS A 135 2.57 -0.97 -8.98
N ILE A 136 1.60 -0.64 -8.12
CA ILE A 136 0.97 0.68 -8.04
C ILE A 136 0.90 1.11 -6.58
N VAL A 137 1.27 2.36 -6.31
CA VAL A 137 1.00 3.02 -5.02
C VAL A 137 -0.10 4.05 -5.26
N LEU A 138 -1.23 3.88 -4.60
CA LEU A 138 -2.28 4.88 -4.53
C LEU A 138 -2.08 5.68 -3.25
N MET A 139 -1.66 6.93 -3.38
CA MET A 139 -1.31 7.78 -2.23
C MET A 139 -2.11 9.09 -2.25
N ASP A 140 -2.71 9.45 -1.12
CA ASP A 140 -3.30 10.77 -0.93
C ASP A 140 -2.21 11.85 -0.96
N ILE A 141 -2.51 12.96 -1.64
CA ILE A 141 -1.61 14.10 -1.75
C ILE A 141 -1.72 15.04 -0.53
N ASN A 142 -2.82 14.98 0.22
CA ASN A 142 -3.12 15.94 1.30
C ASN A 142 -2.80 15.40 2.71
N MET A 143 -1.75 14.60 2.87
CA MET A 143 -1.35 14.08 4.17
C MET A 143 -0.55 15.11 4.99
N PRO A 144 -0.78 15.23 6.32
CA PRO A 144 0.10 16.00 7.19
C PRO A 144 1.52 15.43 7.23
N ASP A 145 2.51 16.28 7.54
CA ASP A 145 3.92 15.94 7.80
C ASP A 145 4.78 15.46 6.61
N MET A 146 4.21 14.85 5.57
CA MET A 146 4.94 14.50 4.35
C MET A 146 4.02 14.52 3.14
N ASP A 147 4.15 15.56 2.32
CA ASP A 147 3.42 15.67 1.06
C ASP A 147 3.87 14.55 0.12
N GLY A 148 2.92 13.87 -0.53
CA GLY A 148 3.17 12.78 -1.48
C GLY A 148 4.08 13.15 -2.67
N ILE A 149 4.35 14.44 -2.86
CA ILE A 149 5.28 14.99 -3.87
C ILE A 149 6.75 14.80 -3.44
N THR A 150 7.04 14.74 -2.14
CA THR A 150 8.40 14.55 -1.62
C THR A 150 8.84 13.07 -1.67
N ALA A 151 7.91 12.16 -1.98
CA ALA A 151 8.09 10.72 -1.93
C ALA A 151 8.42 10.06 -3.28
N THR A 152 8.46 10.83 -4.38
CA THR A 152 8.94 10.40 -5.71
C THR A 152 10.45 10.59 -5.85
#